data_AF-A0A533YRS8-F1
#
_entry.id   AF-A0A533YRS8-F1
#
_cell.length_a   1.000
_cell.length_b   1.000
_cell.length_c   1.000
_cell.angle_alpha   90.00
_cell.angle_beta   90.00
_cell.angle_gamma   90.00
#
_symmetry.space_group_name_H-M   'P 1'
#
loop_
_entity.id
_entity.type
_entity.pdbx_description
1 polymer ?
#
loop_
_entity_poly.entity_id
_entity_poly.type
_entity_poly.pdbx_seq_one_letter_code
_entity_poly.pdbx_strand_id
1 'polypeptide(L)'
;MQSLEAKLIVRRLTSCVFFGLRIAGILFSGSLFAQTPDVRFRIWVTETDSGFIQKTSSPTYFGLHPNATYCIDTLLTGFTDHWFENDSQKVNELLQYPPCSPSVEIRAYNTKPGCFEMSSVGRPVNIHQFHDTTEIDTFKIKWCVSDSFTFHPQIFRWPSVLRYYCDSMTMTDPTGLANVNMRKDSSWTYYPDQDPIGIPGVNITMWGPKVPPTPPAQVV
;
A
#
# COMPACT_ATOMS: atom_id res chain seq x y z
N MET A 1 9.53 40.74 -49.09
CA MET A 1 9.25 40.31 -50.47
C MET A 1 9.39 38.79 -50.48
N GLN A 2 8.42 37.92 -50.70
CA GLN A 2 7.11 37.90 -51.37
C GLN A 2 6.23 36.90 -50.57
N SER A 3 4.98 37.22 -50.23
CA SER A 3 3.72 36.88 -50.96
C SER A 3 3.33 35.39 -50.83
N LEU A 4 2.31 34.98 -50.04
CA LEU A 4 0.83 35.09 -50.14
C LEU A 4 0.19 33.77 -50.64
N GLU A 5 -1.04 33.54 -50.17
CA GLU A 5 -2.07 32.53 -50.54
C GLU A 5 -2.03 31.17 -49.83
N ALA A 6 -2.95 30.81 -48.90
CA ALA A 6 -4.43 30.75 -48.88
C ALA A 6 -5.01 29.42 -49.38
N LYS A 7 -5.74 28.70 -48.50
CA LYS A 7 -7.06 28.15 -48.85
C LYS A 7 -7.88 27.72 -47.63
N LEU A 8 -8.91 28.53 -47.41
CA LEU A 8 -10.10 28.32 -46.62
C LEU A 8 -10.87 27.08 -47.14
N ILE A 9 -11.24 26.12 -46.29
CA ILE A 9 -12.25 25.10 -46.62
C ILE A 9 -13.46 25.29 -45.70
N VAL A 10 -14.58 25.57 -46.36
CA VAL A 10 -15.88 25.96 -45.85
C VAL A 10 -16.83 24.77 -45.91
N ARG A 11 -17.52 24.53 -44.78
CA ARG A 11 -18.85 23.92 -44.57
C ARG A 11 -19.19 22.57 -45.23
N ARG A 12 -19.78 21.69 -44.41
CA ARG A 12 -21.13 21.15 -44.67
C ARG A 12 -21.82 20.79 -43.35
N LEU A 13 -22.78 21.64 -42.97
CA LEU A 13 -23.89 21.29 -42.08
C LEU A 13 -24.84 20.42 -42.90
N THR A 14 -25.05 19.19 -42.48
CA THR A 14 -26.12 18.34 -43.03
C THR A 14 -26.97 17.86 -41.87
N SER A 15 -28.08 18.57 -41.67
CA SER A 15 -29.22 18.10 -40.88
C SER A 15 -29.83 16.87 -41.56
N CYS A 16 -29.95 15.77 -40.83
CA CYS A 16 -30.84 14.67 -41.19
C CYS A 16 -31.82 14.42 -40.04
N VAL A 17 -33.03 14.97 -40.26
CA VAL A 17 -34.35 14.37 -40.10
C VAL A 17 -34.50 13.20 -39.10
N PHE A 18 -35.37 13.47 -38.13
CA PHE A 18 -35.98 12.56 -37.17
C PHE A 18 -36.68 11.36 -37.84
N PHE A 19 -36.40 10.15 -37.36
CA PHE A 19 -37.37 9.05 -37.40
C PHE A 19 -37.47 8.45 -36.00
N GLY A 20 -38.66 8.60 -35.42
CA GLY A 20 -38.99 8.11 -34.09
C GLY A 20 -39.05 6.59 -34.05
N LEU A 21 -38.33 6.02 -33.10
CA LEU A 21 -38.64 4.72 -32.54
C LEU A 21 -38.70 4.89 -31.02
N ARG A 22 -39.92 5.04 -30.48
CA ARG A 22 -40.19 5.02 -29.04
C ARG A 22 -40.05 3.57 -28.57
N ILE A 23 -38.82 3.10 -28.38
CA ILE A 23 -38.58 1.89 -27.61
C ILE A 23 -38.87 2.28 -26.16
N ALA A 24 -39.99 1.76 -25.62
CA ALA A 24 -40.23 1.70 -24.19
C ALA A 24 -39.18 0.76 -23.58
N GLY A 25 -37.96 1.27 -23.43
CA GLY A 25 -36.91 0.61 -22.68
C GLY A 25 -37.32 0.63 -21.22
N ILE A 26 -37.72 -0.52 -20.71
CA ILE A 26 -37.88 -0.76 -19.28
C ILE A 26 -36.53 -0.42 -18.66
N LEU A 27 -36.43 0.77 -18.08
CA LEU A 27 -35.33 1.17 -17.23
C LEU A 27 -35.43 0.30 -15.97
N PHE A 28 -34.90 -0.91 -16.07
CA PHE A 28 -34.42 -1.61 -14.89
C PHE A 28 -33.33 -0.71 -14.31
N SER A 29 -33.75 0.14 -13.39
CA SER A 29 -32.89 0.78 -12.40
C SER A 29 -32.42 -0.36 -11.50
N GLY A 30 -31.60 -1.25 -12.05
CA GLY A 30 -30.82 -2.17 -11.27
C GLY A 30 -29.97 -1.29 -10.39
N SER A 31 -30.26 -1.29 -9.09
CA SER A 31 -29.35 -0.76 -8.09
C SER A 31 -28.02 -1.43 -8.36
N LEU A 32 -27.12 -0.72 -9.06
CA LEU A 32 -25.71 -1.02 -9.02
C LEU A 32 -25.36 -0.80 -7.56
N PHE A 33 -25.51 -1.86 -6.76
CA PHE A 33 -24.77 -1.97 -5.53
C PHE A 33 -23.32 -1.84 -5.99
N ALA A 34 -22.78 -0.63 -5.86
CA ALA A 34 -21.35 -0.47 -5.80
C ALA A 34 -20.94 -1.48 -4.75
N GLN A 35 -20.32 -2.58 -5.18
CA GLN A 35 -19.63 -3.47 -4.27
C GLN A 35 -18.68 -2.52 -3.55
N THR A 36 -19.06 -2.09 -2.35
CA THR A 36 -18.19 -1.32 -1.49
C THR A 36 -16.95 -2.20 -1.41
N PRO A 37 -15.82 -1.77 -2.00
CA PRO A 37 -14.66 -2.62 -2.09
C PRO A 37 -14.39 -3.09 -0.68
N ASP A 38 -14.31 -4.41 -0.47
CA ASP A 38 -13.99 -4.98 0.83
C ASP A 38 -12.82 -4.19 1.37
N VAL A 39 -13.06 -3.39 2.41
CA VAL A 39 -12.04 -2.53 2.96
C VAL A 39 -10.99 -3.45 3.56
N ARG A 40 -9.75 -3.14 3.26
CA ARG A 40 -8.63 -4.05 3.45
C ARG A 40 -7.75 -3.51 4.58
N PHE A 41 -7.20 -4.42 5.37
CA PHE A 41 -6.56 -4.05 6.64
C PHE A 41 -5.04 -4.10 6.57
N ARG A 42 -4.49 -4.90 5.66
CA ARG A 42 -3.04 -5.07 5.50
C ARG A 42 -2.59 -4.60 4.14
N ILE A 43 -1.45 -3.94 4.12
CA ILE A 43 -0.71 -3.50 2.95
C ILE A 43 0.64 -4.21 2.99
N TRP A 44 1.01 -4.89 1.91
CA TRP A 44 2.34 -5.49 1.82
C TRP A 44 3.35 -4.51 1.24
N VAL A 45 4.60 -4.71 1.65
CA VAL A 45 5.80 -4.17 1.03
C VAL A 45 6.75 -5.31 0.77
N THR A 46 7.41 -5.29 -0.38
CA THR A 46 8.56 -6.16 -0.68
C THR A 46 9.77 -5.31 -1.03
N GLU A 47 10.95 -5.87 -0.80
CA GLU A 47 12.22 -5.34 -1.25
C GLU A 47 12.84 -6.30 -2.26
N THR A 48 13.43 -5.76 -3.34
CA THR A 48 14.23 -6.53 -4.29
C THR A 48 15.63 -5.91 -4.41
N ASP A 49 16.68 -6.68 -4.14
CA ASP A 49 18.06 -6.31 -4.46
C ASP A 49 18.27 -6.45 -5.98
N SER A 50 18.68 -5.36 -6.64
CA SER A 50 18.88 -5.31 -8.08
C SER A 50 20.24 -5.86 -8.56
N GLY A 51 21.00 -6.53 -7.69
CA GLY A 51 22.28 -7.16 -8.03
C GLY A 51 22.18 -8.26 -9.09
N PHE A 52 23.34 -8.83 -9.44
CA PHE A 52 23.43 -9.88 -10.48
C PHE A 52 22.50 -11.08 -10.21
N ILE A 53 22.39 -11.50 -8.95
CA ILE A 53 21.39 -12.46 -8.51
C ILE A 53 20.30 -11.66 -7.80
N GLN A 54 19.22 -11.36 -8.53
CA GLN A 54 18.07 -10.67 -7.95
C GLN A 54 17.46 -11.52 -6.84
N LYS A 55 17.28 -10.92 -5.66
CA LYS A 55 16.64 -11.54 -4.51
C LYS A 55 15.51 -10.65 -4.06
N THR A 56 14.33 -11.24 -3.84
CA THR A 56 13.16 -10.52 -3.34
C THR A 56 12.83 -11.02 -1.95
N SER A 57 12.57 -10.09 -1.03
CA SER A 57 12.14 -10.42 0.32
C SER A 57 10.78 -11.10 0.34
N SER A 58 10.53 -11.85 1.41
CA SER A 58 9.15 -12.13 1.81
C SER A 58 8.39 -10.81 2.04
N PRO A 59 7.08 -10.76 1.77
CA PRO A 59 6.29 -9.57 2.02
C PRO A 59 6.25 -9.25 3.51
N THR A 60 6.48 -7.97 3.83
CA THR A 60 6.18 -7.40 5.14
C THR A 60 4.86 -6.67 5.07
N TYR A 61 3.98 -6.91 6.03
CA TYR A 61 2.65 -6.31 6.07
C TYR A 61 2.58 -5.25 7.17
N PHE A 62 1.85 -4.20 6.88
CA PHE A 62 1.47 -3.20 7.87
C PHE A 62 0.04 -2.75 7.65
N GLY A 63 -0.58 -2.14 8.65
CA GLY A 63 -1.90 -1.54 8.49
C GLY A 63 -2.66 -1.44 9.79
N LEU A 64 -3.98 -1.47 9.70
CA LEU A 64 -4.88 -1.15 10.80
C LEU A 64 -5.90 -2.26 10.99
N HIS A 65 -6.39 -2.46 12.21
CA HIS A 65 -7.48 -3.39 12.50
C HIS A 65 -8.28 -2.95 13.74
N PRO A 66 -9.63 -3.04 13.75
CA PRO A 66 -10.45 -2.54 14.85
C PRO A 66 -10.24 -3.31 16.16
N ASN A 67 -9.94 -4.61 16.05
CA ASN A 67 -9.63 -5.46 17.20
C ASN A 67 -8.14 -5.54 17.50
N ALA A 68 -7.27 -4.83 16.76
CA ALA A 68 -5.86 -4.77 17.14
C ALA A 68 -5.71 -4.02 18.45
N THR A 69 -4.74 -4.46 19.24
CA THR A 69 -4.37 -3.79 20.47
C THR A 69 -3.24 -2.80 20.20
N TYR A 70 -2.80 -2.12 21.26
CA TYR A 70 -1.79 -1.07 21.13
C TYR A 70 -0.42 -1.58 20.63
N CYS A 71 -0.07 -2.85 20.88
CA CYS A 71 1.30 -3.34 20.67
C CYS A 71 1.46 -4.66 19.90
N ILE A 72 0.96 -5.76 20.45
CA ILE A 72 1.21 -7.11 19.92
C ILE A 72 -0.06 -7.91 20.09
N ASP A 73 -0.60 -8.37 18.98
CA ASP A 73 -1.78 -9.20 18.98
C ASP A 73 -1.44 -10.68 18.81
N THR A 74 -1.92 -11.49 19.76
CA THR A 74 -1.74 -12.95 19.73
C THR A 74 -2.60 -13.60 18.67
N LEU A 75 -3.76 -13.01 18.33
CA LEU A 75 -4.60 -13.49 17.24
C LEU A 75 -5.57 -12.40 16.78
N LEU A 76 -5.32 -11.87 15.60
CA LEU A 76 -6.26 -11.07 14.83
C LEU A 76 -6.90 -11.96 13.76
N THR A 77 -8.20 -11.79 13.54
CA THR A 77 -8.99 -12.57 12.58
C THR A 77 -9.92 -11.66 11.80
N GLY A 78 -10.39 -12.13 10.65
CA GLY A 78 -11.32 -11.37 9.81
C GLY A 78 -10.64 -10.54 8.73
N PHE A 79 -9.35 -10.79 8.47
CA PHE A 79 -8.69 -10.22 7.30
C PHE A 79 -9.32 -10.80 6.03
N THR A 80 -9.93 -9.93 5.23
CA THR A 80 -10.48 -10.24 3.90
C THR A 80 -9.55 -9.79 2.78
N ASP A 81 -8.47 -9.08 3.13
CA ASP A 81 -7.43 -8.74 2.18
C ASP A 81 -6.60 -9.97 1.83
N HIS A 82 -6.79 -10.42 0.60
CA HIS A 82 -5.99 -11.46 -0.03
C HIS A 82 -5.16 -10.81 -1.14
N TRP A 83 -3.87 -10.64 -0.87
CA TRP A 83 -2.89 -10.18 -1.85
C TRP A 83 -2.24 -11.35 -2.57
N PHE A 84 -2.08 -12.45 -1.84
CA PHE A 84 -1.54 -13.72 -2.30
C PHE A 84 -2.53 -14.86 -1.99
N GLU A 85 -2.49 -15.92 -2.78
CA GLU A 85 -3.42 -17.07 -2.65
C GLU A 85 -3.33 -17.76 -1.28
N ASN A 86 -2.16 -17.70 -0.66
CA ASN A 86 -1.86 -18.31 0.63
C ASN A 86 -1.99 -17.34 1.81
N ASP A 87 -2.48 -16.11 1.59
CA ASP A 87 -2.66 -15.15 2.68
C ASP A 87 -3.70 -15.66 3.68
N SER A 88 -3.27 -15.82 4.92
CA SER A 88 -4.14 -16.22 6.02
C SER A 88 -5.11 -15.09 6.39
N GLN A 89 -6.36 -15.46 6.68
CA GLN A 89 -7.39 -14.57 7.27
C GLN A 89 -7.13 -14.27 8.76
N LYS A 90 -6.04 -14.82 9.30
CA LYS A 90 -5.61 -14.67 10.68
C LYS A 90 -4.16 -14.21 10.73
N VAL A 91 -3.86 -13.28 11.63
CA VAL A 91 -2.52 -12.81 11.93
C VAL A 91 -2.23 -13.09 13.40
N ASN A 92 -1.05 -13.63 13.67
CA ASN A 92 -0.51 -13.74 15.01
C ASN A 92 0.84 -13.03 15.00
N GLU A 93 0.91 -11.85 15.59
CA GLU A 93 2.11 -11.01 15.61
C GLU A 93 3.16 -11.50 16.63
N LEU A 94 2.76 -12.38 17.55
CA LEU A 94 3.65 -12.95 18.57
C LEU A 94 4.53 -14.08 18.02
N LEU A 95 4.04 -14.86 17.04
CA LEU A 95 4.78 -16.01 16.50
C LEU A 95 5.79 -15.64 15.39
N GLN A 96 5.92 -14.37 15.05
CA GLN A 96 6.64 -13.92 13.85
C GLN A 96 8.01 -13.31 14.13
N TYR A 97 8.76 -13.90 15.07
CA TYR A 97 10.10 -13.47 15.43
C TYR A 97 11.22 -14.43 14.99
N PRO A 98 11.22 -15.04 13.78
CA PRO A 98 12.42 -15.72 13.34
C PRO A 98 13.57 -14.71 13.19
N PRO A 99 14.83 -15.14 13.38
CA PRO A 99 15.98 -14.30 13.07
C PRO A 99 15.90 -13.81 11.62
N CYS A 100 16.42 -12.62 11.36
CA CYS A 100 16.50 -12.09 10.00
C CYS A 100 17.19 -13.10 9.07
N SER A 101 16.58 -13.36 7.92
CA SER A 101 17.22 -14.08 6.83
C SER A 101 18.44 -13.28 6.35
N PRO A 102 19.60 -13.92 6.12
CA PRO A 102 20.87 -13.25 5.77
C PRO A 102 20.90 -12.70 4.33
N SER A 103 19.75 -12.36 3.74
CA SER A 103 19.64 -11.95 2.34
C SER A 103 18.97 -10.59 2.20
N VAL A 104 17.75 -10.56 1.67
CA VAL A 104 16.94 -9.35 1.49
C VAL A 104 15.72 -9.56 2.35
N GLU A 105 15.65 -8.85 3.46
CA GLU A 105 14.49 -8.90 4.33
C GLU A 105 14.24 -7.53 4.93
N ILE A 106 12.99 -7.12 4.90
CA ILE A 106 12.50 -5.93 5.58
C ILE A 106 11.59 -6.36 6.71
N ARG A 107 11.48 -5.50 7.72
CA ARG A 107 10.66 -5.73 8.91
C ARG A 107 9.95 -4.45 9.29
N ALA A 108 8.69 -4.58 9.68
CA ALA A 108 7.93 -3.52 10.30
C ALA A 108 8.27 -3.42 11.80
N TYR A 109 8.29 -2.20 12.31
CA TYR A 109 8.54 -1.86 13.71
C TYR A 109 7.37 -1.05 14.22
N ASN A 110 6.88 -1.44 15.39
CA ASN A 110 5.95 -0.60 16.12
C ASN A 110 6.74 0.58 16.74
N THR A 111 6.39 1.80 16.35
CA THR A 111 7.03 3.03 16.86
C THR A 111 6.28 3.66 18.03
N LYS A 112 5.14 3.07 18.44
CA LYS A 112 4.30 3.62 19.50
C LYS A 112 5.01 3.50 20.86
N PRO A 113 5.12 4.60 21.63
CA PRO A 113 5.76 4.58 22.95
C PRO A 113 5.10 3.57 23.90
N GLY A 114 5.89 2.76 24.61
CA GLY A 114 5.36 1.76 25.53
C GLY A 114 5.08 0.40 24.90
N CYS A 115 5.21 0.27 23.58
CA CYS A 115 5.26 -1.04 22.94
C CYS A 115 6.67 -1.62 23.01
N PHE A 116 6.80 -2.69 23.80
CA PHE A 116 8.04 -3.44 23.89
C PHE A 116 8.19 -4.26 22.61
N GLU A 117 8.96 -3.74 21.65
CA GLU A 117 9.50 -4.59 20.61
C GLU A 117 10.54 -5.51 21.23
N MET A 118 10.24 -6.81 21.29
CA MET A 118 11.09 -7.78 21.97
C MET A 118 12.47 -7.90 21.34
N SER A 119 12.64 -7.39 20.12
CA SER A 119 13.90 -7.40 19.39
C SER A 119 14.07 -6.07 18.65
N SER A 120 15.32 -5.60 18.55
CA SER A 120 15.70 -4.51 17.65
C SER A 120 15.63 -4.89 16.16
N VAL A 121 14.92 -5.98 15.85
CA VAL A 121 14.89 -6.69 14.57
C VAL A 121 13.56 -6.45 13.85
N GLY A 122 12.48 -6.12 14.57
CA GLY A 122 11.15 -5.89 14.01
C GLY A 122 10.45 -7.19 13.64
N ARG A 123 9.36 -7.09 12.88
CA ARG A 123 8.45 -8.20 12.54
C ARG A 123 8.00 -8.15 11.09
N PRO A 124 7.56 -9.27 10.49
CA PRO A 124 7.03 -9.26 9.14
C PRO A 124 5.60 -8.72 9.09
N VAL A 125 4.93 -8.54 10.24
CA VAL A 125 3.61 -7.91 10.30
C VAL A 125 3.57 -6.90 11.46
N ASN A 126 3.02 -5.72 11.20
CA ASN A 126 2.72 -4.71 12.23
C ASN A 126 1.35 -4.07 11.98
N ILE A 127 0.36 -4.44 12.80
CA ILE A 127 -1.00 -3.94 12.73
C ILE A 127 -1.27 -3.05 13.93
N HIS A 128 -1.73 -1.83 13.68
CA HIS A 128 -2.17 -0.94 14.76
C HIS A 128 -3.69 -0.98 14.93
N GLN A 129 -4.17 -0.57 16.10
CA GLN A 129 -5.59 -0.39 16.34
C GLN A 129 -6.16 0.72 15.44
N PHE A 130 -7.25 0.41 14.75
CA PHE A 130 -8.08 1.40 14.05
C PHE A 130 -9.00 2.09 15.07
N HIS A 131 -8.89 3.42 15.21
CA HIS A 131 -9.80 4.19 16.05
C HIS A 131 -10.90 4.86 15.25
N ASP A 132 -10.54 5.64 14.23
CA ASP A 132 -11.48 6.37 13.37
C ASP A 132 -10.85 6.79 12.04
N THR A 133 -11.64 7.40 11.16
CA THR A 133 -11.20 7.81 9.81
C THR A 133 -10.44 9.14 9.76
N THR A 134 -10.15 9.75 10.90
CA THR A 134 -9.38 11.01 11.00
C THR A 134 -7.98 10.78 11.56
N GLU A 135 -7.69 9.58 12.03
CA GLU A 135 -6.40 9.24 12.60
C GLU A 135 -5.25 9.32 11.59
N ILE A 136 -4.07 9.53 12.16
CA ILE A 136 -2.80 9.54 11.45
C ILE A 136 -1.95 8.48 12.11
N ASP A 137 -1.47 7.53 11.33
CA ASP A 137 -0.62 6.46 11.84
C ASP A 137 0.71 6.39 11.10
N THR A 138 1.77 6.00 11.80
CA THR A 138 3.12 5.90 11.28
C THR A 138 3.68 4.51 11.53
N PHE A 139 3.98 3.82 10.43
CA PHE A 139 4.66 2.53 10.42
C PHE A 139 6.12 2.75 10.07
N LYS A 140 7.02 2.00 10.70
CA LYS A 140 8.43 2.05 10.34
C LYS A 140 8.84 0.74 9.71
N ILE A 141 9.39 0.80 8.50
CA ILE A 141 10.01 -0.35 7.85
C ILE A 141 11.51 -0.19 7.99
N LYS A 142 12.21 -1.23 8.44
CA LYS A 142 13.67 -1.26 8.43
C LYS A 142 14.17 -2.47 7.68
N TRP A 143 15.38 -2.33 7.17
CA TRP A 143 16.19 -3.43 6.71
C TRP A 143 16.52 -4.35 7.89
N CYS A 144 16.34 -5.65 7.68
CA CYS A 144 17.14 -6.62 8.40
C CYS A 144 18.59 -6.39 8.04
N VAL A 145 19.47 -6.34 9.04
CA VAL A 145 20.90 -6.21 8.81
C VAL A 145 21.35 -7.45 8.03
N SER A 146 21.56 -7.31 6.73
CA SER A 146 22.24 -8.35 5.95
C SER A 146 23.74 -8.07 5.99
N ASP A 147 24.54 -9.13 5.93
CA ASP A 147 26.01 -9.16 5.99
C ASP A 147 26.74 -8.35 4.90
N SER A 148 26.01 -7.56 4.12
CA SER A 148 26.57 -6.72 3.08
C SER A 148 25.58 -5.63 2.77
N PHE A 149 25.95 -4.38 3.07
CA PHE A 149 25.51 -3.24 2.29
C PHE A 149 25.84 -3.55 0.83
N THR A 150 24.92 -4.21 0.12
CA THR A 150 25.07 -4.39 -1.31
C THR A 150 25.00 -2.99 -1.90
N PHE A 151 26.06 -2.55 -2.58
CA PHE A 151 26.10 -1.27 -3.29
C PHE A 151 25.12 -1.22 -4.48
N HIS A 152 24.16 -2.15 -4.52
CA HIS A 152 23.16 -2.26 -5.55
C HIS A 152 21.90 -1.51 -5.12
N PRO A 153 21.19 -0.91 -6.08
CA PRO A 153 19.88 -0.35 -5.82
C PRO A 153 18.90 -1.36 -5.19
N GLN A 154 18.17 -0.91 -4.17
CA GLN A 154 17.12 -1.70 -3.53
C GLN A 154 15.75 -1.19 -3.98
N ILE A 155 14.92 -2.08 -4.54
CA ILE A 155 13.63 -1.71 -5.13
C ILE A 155 12.50 -2.12 -4.19
N PHE A 156 11.82 -1.14 -3.63
CA PHE A 156 10.63 -1.30 -2.81
C PHE A 156 9.39 -1.34 -3.69
N ARG A 157 8.46 -2.24 -3.37
CA ARG A 157 7.17 -2.34 -4.07
C ARG A 157 6.03 -2.49 -3.08
N TRP A 158 4.88 -1.96 -3.47
CA TRP A 158 3.63 -2.04 -2.73
C TRP A 158 2.43 -1.98 -3.70
N PRO A 159 1.21 -2.28 -3.24
CA PRO A 159 0.02 -2.21 -4.09
C PRO A 159 -0.30 -0.82 -4.62
N SER A 160 -0.69 -0.70 -5.88
CA SER A 160 -1.16 0.58 -6.47
C SER A 160 -2.55 1.03 -6.01
N VAL A 161 -3.26 0.19 -5.23
CA VAL A 161 -4.66 0.39 -4.86
C VAL A 161 -4.85 1.01 -3.47
N LEU A 162 -3.86 1.75 -2.96
CA LEU A 162 -3.90 2.33 -1.60
C LEU A 162 -5.05 3.32 -1.36
N ARG A 163 -5.69 3.80 -2.44
CA ARG A 163 -6.92 4.62 -2.35
C ARG A 163 -8.08 3.95 -1.61
N TYR A 164 -8.10 2.62 -1.53
CA TYR A 164 -9.12 1.88 -0.78
C TYR A 164 -8.79 1.72 0.71
N TYR A 165 -7.56 2.09 1.10
CA TYR A 165 -7.06 1.94 2.47
C TYR A 165 -7.06 3.27 3.22
N CYS A 166 -6.72 4.36 2.54
CA CYS A 166 -6.51 5.66 3.17
C CYS A 166 -6.68 6.83 2.19
N ASP A 167 -6.80 8.04 2.74
CA ASP A 167 -6.84 9.29 1.99
C ASP A 167 -5.45 9.80 1.58
N SER A 168 -4.41 9.49 2.32
CA SER A 168 -3.04 9.78 1.90
C SER A 168 -2.08 8.78 2.50
N MET A 169 -0.97 8.52 1.79
CA MET A 169 0.13 7.73 2.30
C MET A 169 1.44 8.21 1.71
N THR A 170 2.44 8.42 2.56
CA THR A 170 3.77 8.83 2.15
C THR A 170 4.85 7.98 2.79
N MET A 171 5.91 7.72 2.04
CA MET A 171 7.13 7.12 2.54
C MET A 171 8.22 8.18 2.61
N THR A 172 8.81 8.33 3.79
CA THR A 172 9.88 9.30 4.07
C THR A 172 10.99 8.63 4.84
N ASP A 173 12.23 9.04 4.65
CA ASP A 173 13.35 8.61 5.48
C ASP A 173 13.91 9.79 6.31
N PRO A 174 14.75 9.53 7.33
CA PRO A 174 15.30 10.58 8.19
C PRO A 174 16.19 11.62 7.48
N THR A 175 16.79 11.27 6.35
CA THR A 175 17.69 12.12 5.55
C THR A 175 16.95 12.90 4.45
N GLY A 176 15.70 12.52 4.15
CA GLY A 176 14.84 13.19 3.16
C GLY A 176 15.09 12.78 1.70
N LEU A 177 15.85 11.72 1.46
CA LEU A 177 16.08 11.11 0.14
C LEU A 177 14.82 10.42 -0.41
N ALA A 178 14.04 9.80 0.47
CA ALA A 178 12.71 9.29 0.22
C ALA A 178 11.68 10.38 0.56
N ASN A 179 10.89 10.75 -0.45
CA ASN A 179 9.68 11.53 -0.30
C ASN A 179 8.67 11.06 -1.34
N VAL A 180 8.10 9.88 -1.08
CA VAL A 180 7.31 9.14 -2.07
C VAL A 180 5.84 9.24 -1.71
N ASN A 181 5.01 9.57 -2.70
CA ASN A 181 3.57 9.49 -2.57
C ASN A 181 3.11 8.08 -2.93
N MET A 182 2.94 7.22 -1.92
CA MET A 182 2.62 5.81 -2.13
C MET A 182 1.22 5.59 -2.75
N ARG A 183 0.34 6.60 -2.77
CA ARG A 183 -0.95 6.50 -3.49
C ARG A 183 -0.80 6.72 -5.00
N LYS A 184 0.24 7.42 -5.43
CA LYS A 184 0.51 7.72 -6.85
C LYS A 184 1.49 6.73 -7.46
N ASP A 185 2.49 6.36 -6.66
CA ASP A 185 3.54 5.43 -7.04
C ASP A 185 3.26 4.05 -6.44
N SER A 186 3.79 2.99 -7.05
CA SER A 186 3.73 1.61 -6.54
C SER A 186 5.11 1.01 -6.27
N SER A 187 6.15 1.83 -6.41
CA SER A 187 7.52 1.43 -6.19
C SER A 187 8.42 2.62 -5.92
N TRP A 188 9.50 2.39 -5.19
CA TRP A 188 10.59 3.34 -5.00
C TRP A 188 11.92 2.60 -5.01
N THR A 189 12.96 3.22 -5.57
CA THR A 189 14.29 2.64 -5.63
C THR A 189 15.21 3.45 -4.72
N TYR A 190 15.78 2.77 -3.73
CA TYR A 190 16.86 3.29 -2.91
C TYR A 190 18.20 3.03 -3.61
N TYR A 191 19.07 4.04 -3.63
CA TYR A 191 20.40 4.00 -4.25
C TYR A 191 21.45 4.16 -3.15
N PRO A 192 22.04 3.06 -2.62
CA PRO A 192 23.00 3.13 -1.51
C PRO A 192 24.25 3.95 -1.83
N ASP A 193 24.62 4.06 -3.11
CA ASP A 193 25.74 4.88 -3.57
C ASP A 193 25.50 6.40 -3.42
N GLN A 194 24.24 6.82 -3.28
CA GLN A 194 23.86 8.21 -3.06
C GLN A 194 23.74 8.57 -1.58
N ASP A 195 23.92 7.61 -0.67
CA ASP A 195 23.81 7.80 0.77
C ASP A 195 25.02 7.21 1.51
N PRO A 196 26.03 8.02 1.84
CA PRO A 196 27.24 7.55 2.51
C PRO A 196 27.01 7.12 3.97
N ILE A 197 25.88 7.49 4.58
CA ILE A 197 25.53 7.13 5.96
C ILE A 197 24.69 5.86 5.98
N GLY A 198 23.86 5.69 4.94
CA GLY A 198 22.86 4.65 4.84
C GLY A 198 21.61 5.01 5.64
N ILE A 199 20.45 4.73 5.06
CA ILE A 199 19.17 4.87 5.76
C ILE A 199 18.89 3.62 6.62
N PRO A 200 18.61 3.77 7.93
CA PRO A 200 18.33 2.64 8.82
C PRO A 200 16.89 2.14 8.73
N GLY A 201 16.01 2.91 8.10
CA GLY A 201 14.62 2.57 7.82
C GLY A 201 13.92 3.70 7.09
N VAL A 202 12.69 3.43 6.65
CA VAL A 202 11.74 4.42 6.17
C VAL A 202 10.53 4.46 7.11
N ASN A 203 9.95 5.64 7.24
CA ASN A 203 8.66 5.85 7.89
C ASN A 203 7.58 5.94 6.82
N ILE A 204 6.53 5.14 6.97
CA ILE A 204 5.31 5.18 6.17
C ILE A 204 4.25 5.84 7.02
N THR A 205 3.81 7.03 6.62
CA THR A 205 2.72 7.74 7.32
C THR A 205 1.43 7.58 6.53
N MET A 206 0.37 7.19 7.20
CA MET A 206 -0.98 6.98 6.68
C MET A 206 -1.91 8.05 7.27
N TRP A 207 -2.72 8.68 6.43
CA TRP A 207 -3.75 9.65 6.85
C TRP A 207 -5.12 9.22 6.37
N GLY A 208 -6.11 9.40 7.25
CA GLY A 208 -7.51 9.20 6.93
C GLY A 208 -7.80 7.76 6.50
N PRO A 209 -7.55 6.77 7.37
CA PRO A 209 -7.83 5.38 7.03
C PRO A 209 -9.32 5.17 6.76
N LYS A 210 -9.62 4.21 5.87
CA LYS A 210 -10.99 3.88 5.50
C LYS A 210 -11.61 2.90 6.50
N VAL A 211 -12.91 3.07 6.71
CA VAL A 211 -13.68 2.26 7.65
C VAL A 211 -13.55 0.79 7.27
N PRO A 212 -12.98 -0.05 8.15
CA PRO A 212 -12.89 -1.45 7.86
C PRO A 212 -14.27 -2.11 7.73
N PRO A 213 -14.41 -3.21 6.96
CA PRO A 213 -15.65 -3.96 6.94
C PRO A 213 -15.93 -4.46 8.35
N THR A 214 -17.17 -4.33 8.79
CA THR A 214 -17.62 -4.95 10.03
C THR A 214 -17.39 -6.47 9.92
N PRO A 215 -16.92 -7.15 10.99
CA PRO A 215 -16.87 -8.60 10.99
C PRO A 215 -18.22 -9.19 10.55
N PRO A 216 -18.24 -10.32 9.82
CA PRO A 216 -19.49 -10.99 9.47
C PRO A 216 -20.36 -11.15 10.72
N ALA A 217 -21.65 -10.79 10.63
CA ALA A 217 -22.58 -11.01 11.73
C ALA A 217 -22.49 -12.48 12.15
N GLN A 218 -22.43 -12.73 13.46
CA GLN A 218 -22.47 -14.11 13.93
C GLN A 218 -23.79 -14.73 13.50
N VAL A 219 -23.70 -15.83 12.78
CA VAL A 219 -24.88 -16.65 12.47
C VAL A 219 -25.26 -17.32 13.79
N VAL A 220 -26.33 -16.83 14.42
CA VAL A 220 -26.92 -17.40 15.63
C VAL A 220 -27.74 -18.64 15.27
#